data_AF-A0A1Y6GYJ1-F1
#
_entry.id   AF-A0A1Y6GYJ1-F1
#
_cell.length_a   1.000
_cell.length_b   1.000
_cell.length_c   1.000
_cell.angle_alpha   90.00
_cell.angle_beta   90.00
_cell.angle_gamma   90.00
#
_symmetry.space_group_name_H-M   'P 1'
#
loop_
_entity.id
_entity.type
_entity.pdbx_description
1 polymer ?
#
loop_
_entity_poly.entity_id
_entity_poly.type
_entity_poly.pdbx_seq_one_letter_code
_entity_poly.pdbx_strand_id
1 'polypeptide(L)'
;MHARESLPTALVSGLASGMHGLILAQLPVAGRGLHSERLFREPLHVTMAADHPLRTKAFITLADLRGANLPTLPPEYRLAKQVAAIAMEVGANVLRNYEGTSLDAIGQNGR
;
A
#
# COMPACT_ATOMS: atom_id res chain seq x y z
N MET A 1 -25.25 5.55 1.01
CA MET A 1 -23.95 6.05 1.51
C MET A 1 -23.03 6.19 0.30
N HIS A 2 -22.53 7.39 0.00
CA HIS A 2 -21.67 7.62 -1.17
C HIS A 2 -20.21 7.70 -0.70
N ALA A 3 -19.42 6.67 -0.97
CA ALA A 3 -17.97 6.71 -0.81
C ALA A 3 -17.33 7.05 -2.17
N ARG A 4 -16.29 7.88 -2.17
CA ARG A 4 -15.52 8.23 -3.37
C ARG A 4 -14.07 7.87 -3.13
N GLU A 5 -13.47 7.18 -4.09
CA GLU A 5 -12.05 6.84 -4.09
C GLU A 5 -11.30 7.82 -4.98
N SER A 6 -10.12 8.24 -4.54
CA SER A 6 -9.26 9.19 -5.24
C SER A 6 -7.83 9.09 -4.70
N LEU A 7 -6.88 9.72 -5.40
CA LEU A 7 -5.49 9.79 -4.93
C LEU A 7 -5.41 10.39 -3.52
N PRO A 8 -4.47 9.94 -2.66
CA PRO A 8 -4.34 10.44 -1.30
C PRO A 8 -4.23 11.98 -1.22
N THR A 9 -3.47 12.60 -2.12
CA THR A 9 -3.31 14.06 -2.19
C THR A 9 -4.60 14.78 -2.59
N ALA A 10 -5.39 14.19 -3.51
CA ALA A 10 -6.67 14.75 -3.93
C ALA A 10 -7.70 14.72 -2.78
N LEU A 11 -7.75 13.63 -2.01
CA LEU A 11 -8.62 13.52 -0.84
C LEU A 11 -8.30 14.59 0.22
N VAL A 12 -7.00 14.81 0.50
CA VAL A 12 -6.56 15.84 1.46
C VAL A 12 -6.90 17.24 0.97
N SER A 13 -6.68 17.54 -0.32
CA SER A 13 -7.06 18.82 -0.92
C SER A 13 -8.58 19.05 -0.92
N GLY A 14 -9.36 17.99 -1.17
CA GLY A 14 -10.82 18.03 -1.10
C GLY A 14 -11.34 18.33 0.31
N LEU A 15 -10.70 17.77 1.34
CA LEU A 15 -11.00 18.11 2.74
C LEU A 15 -10.64 19.57 3.05
N ALA A 16 -9.46 20.02 2.64
CA ALA A 16 -8.98 21.38 2.92
C ALA A 16 -9.83 22.48 2.23
N SER A 17 -10.39 22.18 1.06
CA SER A 17 -11.26 23.09 0.30
C SER A 17 -12.74 23.03 0.71
N GLY A 18 -13.11 22.17 1.67
CA GLY A 18 -14.50 21.97 2.09
C GLY A 18 -15.35 21.13 1.12
N MET A 19 -14.74 20.54 0.08
CA MET A 19 -15.42 19.61 -0.83
C MET A 19 -15.77 18.28 -0.14
N HIS A 20 -15.00 17.89 0.87
CA HIS A 20 -15.26 16.72 1.72
C HIS A 20 -15.41 17.15 3.17
N GLY A 21 -16.41 16.62 3.88
CA GLY A 21 -16.53 16.83 5.33
C GLY A 21 -15.61 15.91 6.15
N LEU A 22 -15.22 14.77 5.59
CA LEU A 22 -14.38 13.76 6.22
C LEU A 22 -13.69 12.91 5.16
N ILE A 23 -12.50 12.42 5.46
CA ILE A 23 -11.77 11.43 4.66
C ILE A 23 -11.27 10.29 5.56
N LEU A 24 -11.12 9.10 4.97
CA LEU A 24 -10.34 8.01 5.56
C LEU A 24 -8.98 7.97 4.87
N ALA A 25 -7.90 8.06 5.64
CA ALA A 25 -6.55 8.14 5.11
C ALA A 25 -5.53 7.48 6.04
N GLN A 26 -4.41 7.01 5.48
CA GLN A 26 -3.32 6.42 6.26
C GLN A 26 -2.48 7.51 6.95
N LEU A 27 -2.36 7.45 8.29
CA LEU A 27 -1.64 8.44 9.11
C LEU A 27 -0.10 8.25 9.14
N PRO A 28 0.71 9.31 8.98
CA PRO A 28 0.33 10.71 9.12
C PRO A 28 -0.22 11.31 7.82
N VAL A 29 -1.18 12.22 7.97
CA VAL A 29 -1.64 13.11 6.90
C VAL A 29 -0.97 14.45 7.08
N ALA A 30 -0.31 14.96 6.05
CA ALA A 30 0.30 16.29 6.08
C ALA A 30 -0.77 17.37 5.89
N GLY A 31 -0.80 18.37 6.76
CA GLY A 31 -1.71 19.51 6.65
C GLY A 31 -1.82 20.27 7.96
N ARG A 32 -1.89 21.60 7.90
CA ARG A 32 -2.15 22.43 9.09
C ARG A 32 -3.66 22.48 9.34
N GLY A 33 -4.06 22.49 10.61
CA GLY A 33 -5.47 22.63 11.01
C GLY A 33 -6.33 21.38 10.80
N LEU A 34 -5.73 20.22 10.47
CA LEU A 34 -6.45 18.96 10.39
C LEU A 34 -6.57 18.33 11.77
N HIS A 35 -7.78 17.93 12.15
CA HIS A 35 -7.99 16.99 13.24
C HIS A 35 -7.91 15.57 12.66
N SER A 36 -7.08 14.72 13.27
CA SER A 36 -6.90 13.34 12.84
C SER A 36 -7.03 12.40 14.01
N GLU A 37 -7.85 11.37 13.86
CA GLU A 37 -8.04 10.31 14.84
C GLU A 37 -7.64 8.97 14.23
N ARG A 38 -6.95 8.13 15.02
CA ARG A 38 -6.61 6.77 14.59
C ARG A 38 -7.80 5.86 14.85
N LEU A 39 -8.41 5.35 13.80
CA LEU A 39 -9.50 4.39 13.90
C LEU A 39 -9.00 2.96 14.22
N PHE A 40 -7.96 2.52 13.52
CA PHE A 40 -7.36 1.19 13.71
C PHE A 40 -5.93 1.13 13.15
N ARG A 41 -5.28 -0.03 13.28
CA ARG A 41 -4.05 -0.38 12.57
C ARG A 41 -4.35 -1.48 11.56
N GLU A 42 -3.95 -1.26 10.32
CA GLU A 42 -4.06 -2.24 9.25
C GLU A 42 -2.73 -3.01 9.13
N PRO A 43 -2.71 -4.32 9.43
CA PRO A 43 -1.50 -5.13 9.26
C PRO A 43 -1.20 -5.34 7.77
N LEU A 44 0.08 -5.16 7.40
CA LEU A 44 0.55 -5.51 6.07
C LEU A 44 0.94 -6.99 6.04
N HIS A 45 0.34 -7.77 5.14
CA HIS A 45 0.62 -9.19 4.97
C HIS A 45 1.36 -9.45 3.66
N VAL A 46 2.13 -10.54 3.63
CA VAL A 46 2.77 -11.05 2.41
C VAL A 46 1.82 -12.03 1.71
N THR A 47 1.60 -11.83 0.42
CA THR A 47 0.85 -12.74 -0.45
C THR A 47 1.75 -13.21 -1.59
N MET A 48 1.54 -14.43 -2.07
CA MET A 48 2.34 -15.03 -3.14
C MET A 48 1.52 -16.03 -3.95
N ALA A 49 2.03 -16.40 -5.12
CA ALA A 49 1.42 -17.44 -5.93
C ALA A 49 1.43 -18.81 -5.24
N ALA A 50 0.46 -19.66 -5.60
CA ALA A 50 0.25 -20.95 -4.95
C ALA A 50 1.41 -21.95 -5.17
N ASP A 51 2.22 -21.72 -6.19
CA ASP A 51 3.43 -22.48 -6.53
C ASP A 51 4.72 -21.80 -6.06
N HIS A 52 4.63 -20.64 -5.37
CA HIS A 52 5.80 -19.91 -4.93
C HIS A 52 6.62 -20.72 -3.91
N PRO A 53 7.97 -20.79 -4.02
CA PRO A 53 8.81 -21.63 -3.16
C PRO A 53 8.67 -21.35 -1.66
N LEU A 54 8.32 -20.10 -1.29
CA LEU A 54 8.13 -19.72 0.11
C LEU A 54 6.81 -20.21 0.73
N ARG A 55 5.89 -20.81 -0.05
CA ARG A 55 4.58 -21.27 0.44
C ARG A 55 4.68 -22.30 1.56
N THR A 56 5.73 -23.11 1.59
CA THR A 56 5.91 -24.18 2.59
C THR A 56 6.42 -23.67 3.94
N LYS A 57 6.82 -22.40 4.03
CA LYS A 57 7.30 -21.81 5.28
C LYS A 57 6.14 -21.40 6.18
N ALA A 58 6.20 -21.83 7.44
CA ALA A 58 5.25 -21.42 8.48
C ALA A 58 5.37 -19.92 8.83
N PHE A 59 6.56 -19.34 8.70
CA PHE A 59 6.83 -17.93 8.93
C PHE A 59 7.77 -17.40 7.85
N ILE A 60 7.42 -16.24 7.28
CA ILE A 60 8.25 -15.52 6.31
C ILE A 60 9.00 -14.43 7.04
N THR A 61 10.33 -14.49 6.97
CA THR A 61 11.22 -13.46 7.50
C THR A 61 11.61 -12.47 6.41
N LEU A 62 12.11 -11.30 6.79
CA LEU A 62 12.64 -10.32 5.83
C LEU A 62 13.78 -10.90 4.97
N ALA A 63 14.63 -11.76 5.54
CA ALA A 63 15.72 -12.41 4.83
C ALA A 63 15.23 -13.34 3.70
N ASP A 64 14.03 -13.90 3.84
CA ASP A 64 13.42 -14.77 2.83
C ASP A 64 12.99 -14.01 1.58
N LEU A 65 12.82 -12.68 1.68
CA LEU A 65 12.44 -11.81 0.58
C LEU A 65 13.65 -11.29 -0.22
N ARG A 66 14.88 -11.63 0.17
CA ARG A 66 16.08 -11.18 -0.52
C ARG A 66 16.08 -11.60 -1.99
N GLY A 67 16.26 -10.64 -2.89
CA GLY A 67 16.23 -10.86 -4.33
C GLY A 67 14.85 -11.14 -4.92
N ALA A 68 13.78 -11.14 -4.10
CA ALA A 68 12.42 -11.35 -4.59
C ALA A 68 11.94 -10.16 -5.42
N ASN A 69 10.92 -10.38 -6.23
CA ASN A 69 10.23 -9.33 -6.95
C ASN A 69 8.96 -8.96 -6.20
N LEU A 70 8.84 -7.71 -5.76
CA LEU A 70 7.74 -7.20 -4.94
C LEU A 70 6.83 -6.28 -5.77
N PRO A 71 5.64 -6.74 -6.18
CA PRO A 71 4.61 -5.90 -6.78
C PRO A 71 4.18 -4.77 -5.84
N THR A 72 3.85 -3.61 -6.41
CA THR A 72 3.32 -2.50 -5.62
C THR A 72 2.42 -1.57 -6.42
N LEU A 73 1.75 -0.67 -5.71
CA LEU A 73 0.90 0.38 -6.26
C LEU A 73 1.73 1.53 -6.86
N PRO A 74 1.10 2.46 -7.59
CA PRO A 74 1.74 3.70 -8.02
C PRO A 74 2.39 4.50 -6.86
N PRO A 75 3.47 5.27 -7.12
CA PRO A 75 4.28 5.93 -6.09
C PRO A 75 3.54 6.99 -5.25
N GLU A 76 2.38 7.44 -5.69
CA GLU A 76 1.49 8.36 -4.98
C GLU A 76 0.89 7.70 -3.73
N TYR A 77 0.80 6.37 -3.72
CA TYR A 77 0.29 5.60 -2.60
C TYR A 77 1.38 5.30 -1.57
N ARG A 78 0.99 5.26 -0.31
CA ARG A 78 1.91 4.97 0.78
C ARG A 78 2.42 3.52 0.76
N LEU A 79 1.62 2.57 0.29
CA LEU A 79 2.05 1.18 0.14
C LEU A 79 3.30 1.08 -0.76
N ALA A 80 3.36 1.87 -1.84
CA ALA A 80 4.53 1.93 -2.71
C ALA A 80 5.80 2.34 -1.97
N LYS A 81 5.70 3.32 -1.07
CA LYS A 81 6.81 3.78 -0.23
C LYS A 81 7.23 2.69 0.78
N GLN A 82 6.26 1.98 1.37
CA GLN A 82 6.54 0.90 2.31
C GLN A 82 7.22 -0.28 1.62
N VAL A 83 6.71 -0.72 0.46
CA VAL A 83 7.32 -1.80 -0.33
C VAL A 83 8.72 -1.40 -0.79
N ALA A 84 8.92 -0.16 -1.24
CA ALA A 84 10.25 0.31 -1.63
C ALA A 84 11.26 0.31 -0.47
N ALA A 85 10.83 0.72 0.73
CA ALA A 85 11.68 0.67 1.92
C ALA A 85 12.06 -0.76 2.31
N ILE A 86 11.10 -1.69 2.32
CA ILE A 86 11.34 -3.12 2.57
C ILE A 86 12.30 -3.69 1.52
N ALA A 87 12.05 -3.40 0.24
CA ALA A 87 12.89 -3.90 -0.85
C ALA A 87 14.34 -3.43 -0.72
N MET A 88 14.54 -2.16 -0.37
CA MET A 88 15.86 -1.60 -0.11
C MET A 88 16.55 -2.26 1.09
N GLU A 89 15.82 -2.51 2.18
CA GLU A 89 16.35 -3.14 3.39
C GLU A 89 16.83 -4.58 3.15
N VAL A 90 16.09 -5.35 2.35
CA VAL A 90 16.35 -6.79 2.16
C VAL A 90 17.06 -7.11 0.84
N GLY A 91 17.32 -6.12 -0.01
CA GLY A 91 17.88 -6.32 -1.35
C GLY A 91 16.92 -7.04 -2.31
N ALA A 92 15.62 -6.71 -2.26
CA ALA A 92 14.61 -7.16 -3.21
C ALA A 92 14.40 -6.13 -4.34
N ASN A 93 13.66 -6.51 -5.37
CA ASN A 93 13.33 -5.67 -6.51
C ASN A 93 11.88 -5.19 -6.42
N VAL A 94 11.63 -3.91 -6.71
CA VAL A 94 10.26 -3.37 -6.80
C VAL A 94 9.75 -3.51 -8.23
N LEU A 95 8.61 -4.18 -8.40
CA LEU A 95 7.90 -4.25 -9.68
C LEU A 95 6.85 -3.14 -9.77
N ARG A 96 6.98 -2.26 -10.76
CA ARG A 96 6.14 -1.07 -10.95
C ARG A 96 5.16 -1.19 -12.12
N ASN A 97 5.02 -2.38 -12.69
CA ASN A 97 4.45 -2.59 -14.02
C ASN A 97 2.98 -3.03 -13.96
N TYR A 98 2.21 -2.55 -12.99
CA TYR A 98 0.81 -2.93 -12.84
C TYR A 98 -0.09 -1.81 -13.37
N GLU A 99 -0.80 -2.11 -14.46
CA GLU A 99 -1.70 -1.17 -15.16
C GLU A 99 -3.00 -0.86 -14.38
N GLY A 100 -3.14 -1.35 -13.16
CA GLY A 100 -4.29 -1.11 -12.28
C GLY A 100 -3.91 -0.26 -11.07
N THR A 101 -4.72 0.76 -10.76
CA THR A 101 -4.59 1.60 -9.56
C THR A 101 -5.17 0.95 -8.29
N SER A 102 -5.52 -0.33 -8.32
CA SER A 102 -6.18 -1.05 -7.21
C SER A 102 -5.32 -2.19 -6.67
N LEU A 103 -5.43 -2.40 -5.35
CA LEU A 103 -4.83 -3.53 -4.65
C LEU A 103 -5.33 -4.88 -5.19
N ASP A 104 -6.58 -4.93 -5.68
CA ASP A 104 -7.16 -6.14 -6.26
C ASP A 104 -6.43 -6.60 -7.51
N ALA A 105 -5.89 -5.67 -8.30
CA ALA A 105 -5.13 -5.99 -9.50
C ALA A 105 -3.80 -6.69 -9.17
N ILE A 106 -3.18 -6.34 -8.04
CA ILE A 106 -1.97 -7.00 -7.54
C ILE A 106 -2.30 -8.44 -7.10
N GLY A 107 -3.44 -8.65 -6.44
CA GLY A 107 -3.86 -9.97 -5.96
C GLY A 107 -4.24 -10.97 -7.06
N GLN A 108 -4.83 -10.50 -8.17
CA GLN A 108 -5.27 -11.38 -9.27
C GLN A 108 -4.13 -11.95 -10.12
N ASN A 109 -3.03 -11.20 -10.26
CA ASN A 109 -1.91 -11.59 -11.12
C ASN A 109 -0.91 -12.53 -10.43
N GLY A 110 -1.09 -12.78 -9.14
CA GLY A 110 -0.37 -13.81 -8.39
C GLY A 110 -1.10 -15.16 -8.35
N ARG A 111 -2.11 -15.39 -9.20
CA ARG A 111 -2.80 -16.69 -9.30
C ARG A 111 -2.22 -17.55 -10.42
#